data_AF-A0A2D5RNI1-F1
#
_entry.id   AF-A0A2D5RNI1-F1
#
_cell.length_a   1.000
_cell.length_b   1.000
_cell.length_c   1.000
_cell.angle_alpha   90.00
_cell.angle_beta   90.00
_cell.angle_gamma   90.00
#
_symmetry.space_group_name_H-M   'P 1'
#
loop_
_entity.id
_entity.type
_entity.pdbx_description
1 polymer ?
#
loop_
_entity_poly.entity_id
_entity_poly.type
_entity_poly.pdbx_seq_one_letter_code
_entity_poly.pdbx_strand_id
1 'polypeptide(L)'
;MFVGTSCLILLAPTIMIAWGEFRDIIDYFEYGGNMGDVWRWLLYTITIISILLVTGLHFLGRLRSDSVRLGSGIFIVLISLLNLFSRLSDFDTEMKNLGIDEFWVDFIYWSSTHERLELVILGIIIGFFVIKEKGK
;
A
#
# COMPACT_ATOMS: atom_id res chain seq x y z
N MET A 1 -4.84 2.71 -22.39
CA MET A 1 -3.74 1.86 -22.90
C MET A 1 -2.38 2.29 -22.37
N PHE A 2 -1.82 3.46 -22.74
CA PHE A 2 -0.50 3.91 -22.24
C PHE A 2 -0.36 3.85 -20.72
N VAL A 3 -1.28 4.51 -19.99
CA VAL A 3 -1.31 4.52 -18.51
C VAL A 3 -1.28 3.11 -17.93
N GLY A 4 -2.12 2.20 -18.43
CA GLY A 4 -2.18 0.85 -17.90
C GLY A 4 -0.92 0.04 -18.18
N THR A 5 -0.29 0.22 -19.35
CA THR A 5 0.99 -0.43 -19.67
C THR A 5 2.10 0.10 -18.76
N SER A 6 2.13 1.41 -18.51
CA SER A 6 3.08 2.02 -17.56
C SER A 6 2.92 1.44 -16.16
N CYS A 7 1.69 1.30 -15.65
CA CYS A 7 1.44 0.67 -14.35
C CYS A 7 1.98 -0.76 -14.27
N LEU A 8 1.80 -1.55 -15.33
CA LEU A 8 2.30 -2.94 -15.37
C LEU A 8 3.83 -3.01 -15.51
N ILE A 9 4.45 -2.10 -16.27
CA ILE A 9 5.91 -2.00 -16.34
C ILE A 9 6.49 -1.65 -14.97
N LEU A 10 5.84 -0.75 -14.23
CA LEU A 10 6.25 -0.34 -12.89
C LEU A 10 6.16 -1.47 -11.84
N LEU A 11 5.43 -2.56 -12.10
CA LEU A 11 5.44 -3.72 -11.20
C LEU A 11 6.85 -4.30 -11.02
N ALA A 12 7.64 -4.36 -12.09
CA ALA A 12 8.99 -4.92 -12.03
C ALA A 12 9.92 -4.16 -11.06
N PRO A 13 10.13 -2.83 -11.20
CA PRO A 13 10.93 -2.09 -10.24
C PRO A 13 10.33 -2.09 -8.83
N THR A 14 8.99 -2.05 -8.69
CA THR A 14 8.35 -2.15 -7.37
C THR A 14 8.66 -3.48 -6.67
N ILE A 15 8.60 -4.61 -7.39
CA ILE A 15 8.95 -5.92 -6.84
C ILE A 15 10.44 -5.99 -6.48
N MET A 16 11.31 -5.42 -7.31
CA MET A 16 12.76 -5.38 -7.02
C MET A 16 13.07 -4.59 -5.74
N ILE A 17 12.41 -3.44 -5.55
CA ILE A 17 12.56 -2.62 -4.33
C ILE A 17 12.02 -3.40 -3.12
N ALA A 18 10.81 -3.94 -3.21
CA ALA A 18 10.22 -4.73 -2.13
C ALA A 18 11.08 -5.93 -1.73
N TRP A 19 11.74 -6.57 -2.69
CA TRP A 19 12.68 -7.66 -2.42
C TRP A 19 13.94 -7.19 -1.69
N GLY A 20 14.45 -6.00 -2.03
CA GLY A 20 15.54 -5.36 -1.30
C GLY A 20 15.16 -5.11 0.16
N GLU A 21 14.03 -4.44 0.38
CA GLU A 21 13.50 -4.16 1.72
C GLU A 21 13.26 -5.44 2.53
N PHE A 22 12.79 -6.52 1.91
CA PHE A 22 12.60 -7.80 2.58
C PHE A 22 13.91 -8.37 3.12
N ARG A 23 15.01 -8.26 2.36
CA ARG A 23 16.33 -8.71 2.81
C ARG A 23 16.80 -7.88 3.99
N ASP A 24 16.64 -6.56 3.92
CA ASP A 24 17.00 -5.67 5.02
C ASP A 24 16.23 -6.00 6.30
N ILE A 25 14.94 -6.36 6.19
CA ILE A 25 14.12 -6.81 7.32
C ILE A 25 14.62 -8.15 7.88
N ILE A 26 14.98 -9.10 7.01
CA ILE A 26 15.57 -10.38 7.43
C ILE A 26 16.85 -10.14 8.21
N ASP A 27 17.75 -9.31 7.69
CA ASP A 27 19.00 -8.98 8.35
C ASP A 27 18.74 -8.27 9.70
N TYR A 28 17.68 -7.46 9.78
CA TYR A 28 17.28 -6.78 11.02
C TYR A 28 16.80 -7.74 12.13
N PHE A 29 16.34 -8.95 11.80
CA PHE A 29 16.01 -9.95 12.83
C PHE A 29 17.23 -10.34 13.68
N GLU A 30 18.44 -10.32 13.10
CA GLU A 30 19.68 -10.58 13.85
C GLU A 30 19.95 -9.51 14.93
N TYR A 31 19.39 -8.31 14.75
CA TYR A 31 19.56 -7.15 15.63
C TYR A 31 18.32 -6.85 16.48
N GLY A 32 17.39 -7.80 16.61
CA GLY A 32 16.20 -7.66 17.45
C GLY A 32 14.92 -7.23 16.71
N GLY A 33 14.89 -7.38 15.38
CA GLY A 33 13.68 -7.21 14.57
C GLY A 33 12.53 -8.14 15.01
N ASN A 34 11.30 -7.69 14.77
CA ASN A 34 10.09 -8.42 15.16
C ASN A 34 9.26 -8.82 13.94
N MET A 35 8.44 -9.87 14.07
CA MET A 35 7.46 -10.28 13.05
C MET A 35 6.47 -9.18 12.67
N GLY A 36 6.27 -8.18 13.55
CA GLY A 36 5.50 -6.97 13.22
C GLY A 36 6.08 -6.17 12.07
N ASP A 37 7.41 -6.15 11.89
CA ASP A 37 8.09 -5.47 10.78
C ASP A 37 7.79 -6.15 9.44
N VAL A 38 7.85 -7.48 9.42
CA VAL A 38 7.50 -8.29 8.25
C VAL A 38 6.04 -8.09 7.86
N TRP A 39 5.12 -8.09 8.83
CA TRP A 39 3.70 -7.90 8.54
C TRP A 39 3.42 -6.53 7.93
N ARG A 40 4.03 -5.47 8.48
CA ARG A 40 3.90 -4.10 7.97
C ARG A 40 4.45 -3.97 6.56
N TRP A 41 5.64 -4.52 6.30
CA TRP A 41 6.24 -4.54 4.97
C TRP A 41 5.38 -5.31 3.97
N LEU A 42 4.85 -6.47 4.36
CA LEU A 42 3.99 -7.29 3.52
C LEU A 42 2.70 -6.54 3.16
N LEU A 43 2.04 -5.91 4.13
CA LEU A 43 0.86 -5.08 3.88
C LEU A 43 1.16 -3.94 2.92
N TYR A 44 2.26 -3.21 3.13
CA TYR A 44 2.67 -2.12 2.26
C TYR A 44 2.94 -2.60 0.82
N THR A 45 3.75 -3.65 0.68
CA THR A 45 4.14 -4.23 -0.61
C THR A 45 2.92 -4.76 -1.39
N ILE A 46 2.03 -5.51 -0.73
CA ILE A 46 0.83 -6.01 -1.39
C ILE A 46 -0.09 -4.85 -1.77
N THR A 47 -0.18 -3.79 -0.95
CA THR A 47 -0.98 -2.60 -1.28
C THR A 47 -0.50 -1.96 -2.59
N ILE A 48 0.79 -1.61 -2.70
CA ILE A 48 1.31 -0.94 -3.89
C ILE A 48 1.25 -1.84 -5.15
N ILE A 49 1.57 -3.14 -5.01
CA ILE A 49 1.47 -4.11 -6.12
C ILE A 49 0.02 -4.23 -6.58
N SER A 50 -0.93 -4.32 -5.65
CA SER A 50 -2.35 -4.44 -5.96
C SER A 50 -2.88 -3.20 -6.68
N ILE A 51 -2.50 -2.01 -6.22
CA ILE A 51 -2.85 -0.75 -6.88
C ILE A 51 -2.32 -0.74 -8.31
N LEU A 52 -1.03 -1.02 -8.53
CA LEU A 52 -0.42 -1.02 -9.86
C LEU A 52 -1.05 -2.08 -10.78
N LEU A 53 -1.26 -3.29 -10.28
CA LEU A 53 -1.82 -4.39 -11.04
C LEU A 53 -3.27 -4.11 -11.46
N VAL A 54 -4.14 -3.76 -10.50
CA VAL A 54 -5.56 -3.55 -10.79
C VAL A 54 -5.75 -2.31 -11.66
N THR A 55 -5.04 -1.21 -11.37
CA THR A 55 -5.07 0.00 -12.22
C THR A 55 -4.57 -0.30 -13.63
N GLY A 56 -3.48 -1.06 -13.75
CA GLY A 56 -2.93 -1.51 -15.02
C GLY A 56 -3.94 -2.30 -15.85
N LEU A 57 -4.53 -3.33 -15.23
CA LEU A 57 -5.55 -4.18 -15.86
C LEU A 57 -6.83 -3.40 -16.22
N HIS A 58 -7.22 -2.45 -15.37
CA HIS A 58 -8.38 -1.59 -15.59
C HIS A 58 -8.20 -0.74 -16.85
N PHE A 59 -7.10 0.02 -16.96
CA PHE A 59 -6.81 0.88 -18.12
C PHE A 59 -6.45 0.12 -19.42
N LEU A 60 -6.14 -1.18 -19.33
CA LEU A 60 -6.01 -2.07 -20.47
C LEU A 60 -7.35 -2.69 -20.92
N GLY A 61 -8.45 -2.43 -20.20
CA GLY A 61 -9.75 -3.05 -20.48
C GLY A 61 -9.77 -4.56 -20.27
N ARG A 62 -8.91 -5.06 -19.35
CA ARG A 62 -8.83 -6.49 -19.00
C ARG A 62 -9.80 -6.86 -17.88
N LEU A 63 -10.26 -5.89 -17.08
CA LEU A 63 -11.33 -6.06 -16.09
C LEU A 63 -12.72 -5.96 -16.74
N ARG A 64 -13.04 -6.89 -17.65
CA ARG A 64 -14.27 -6.85 -18.46
C ARG A 64 -15.53 -7.24 -17.69
N SER A 65 -15.40 -8.12 -16.71
CA SER A 65 -16.53 -8.54 -15.88
C SER A 65 -16.80 -7.48 -14.80
N ASP A 66 -18.05 -7.04 -14.69
CA ASP A 66 -18.47 -6.11 -13.65
C ASP A 66 -18.16 -6.64 -12.24
N SER A 67 -18.35 -7.95 -12.00
CA SER A 67 -18.03 -8.58 -10.71
C SER A 67 -16.53 -8.53 -10.41
N VAL A 68 -15.67 -8.76 -11.41
CA VAL A 68 -14.22 -8.72 -11.23
C VAL A 68 -13.73 -7.28 -11.01
N ARG A 69 -14.31 -6.31 -11.74
CA ARG A 69 -14.01 -4.89 -11.56
C ARG A 69 -14.44 -4.41 -10.16
N LEU A 70 -15.67 -4.68 -9.76
CA LEU A 70 -16.18 -4.34 -8.43
C LEU A 70 -15.36 -5.00 -7.34
N GLY A 71 -15.12 -6.31 -7.43
CA GLY A 71 -14.34 -7.04 -6.44
C GLY A 71 -12.91 -6.54 -6.31
N SER A 72 -12.22 -6.27 -7.42
CA SER A 72 -10.86 -5.73 -7.40
C SER A 72 -10.80 -4.30 -6.84
N GLY A 73 -11.76 -3.44 -7.18
CA GLY A 73 -11.83 -2.10 -6.59
C GLY A 73 -12.11 -2.13 -5.09
N ILE A 74 -13.07 -2.95 -4.63
CA ILE A 74 -13.34 -3.15 -3.20
C ILE A 74 -12.10 -3.70 -2.48
N PHE A 75 -11.41 -4.65 -3.09
CA PHE A 75 -10.19 -5.22 -2.54
C PHE A 75 -9.10 -4.16 -2.33
N ILE A 76 -8.87 -3.26 -3.30
CA ILE A 76 -7.92 -2.14 -3.12
C ILE A 76 -8.32 -1.26 -1.94
N VAL A 77 -9.61 -0.91 -1.83
CA VAL A 77 -10.09 -0.07 -0.73
C VAL A 77 -9.83 -0.75 0.61
N LEU A 78 -10.17 -2.04 0.73
CA LEU A 78 -9.98 -2.79 1.97
C LEU A 78 -8.51 -2.93 2.35
N ILE A 79 -7.64 -3.28 1.40
CA ILE A 79 -6.21 -3.44 1.72
C ILE A 79 -5.55 -2.10 2.06
N SER A 80 -5.97 -1.01 1.42
CA SER A 80 -5.51 0.35 1.75
C SER A 80 -5.95 0.76 3.16
N LEU A 81 -7.19 0.44 3.54
CA LEU A 81 -7.69 0.68 4.91
C LEU A 81 -6.95 -0.17 5.94
N LEU A 82 -6.66 -1.44 5.65
CA LEU A 82 -5.87 -2.30 6.54
C LEU A 82 -4.45 -1.73 6.74
N ASN A 83 -3.84 -1.22 5.68
CA ASN A 83 -2.53 -0.55 5.74
C ASN A 83 -2.60 0.73 6.59
N LEU A 84 -3.66 1.53 6.43
CA LEU A 84 -3.90 2.71 7.28
C LEU A 84 -3.98 2.35 8.76
N PHE A 85 -4.81 1.36 9.11
CA PHE A 85 -4.96 0.91 10.50
C PHE A 85 -3.65 0.35 11.06
N SER A 86 -2.90 -0.39 10.26
CA SER A 86 -1.58 -0.89 10.66
C SER A 86 -0.63 0.26 10.99
N ARG A 87 -0.67 1.39 10.25
CA ARG A 87 0.20 2.54 10.53
C ARG A 87 -0.25 3.34 11.75
N LEU A 88 -1.56 3.47 11.97
CA LEU A 88 -2.10 4.12 13.17
C LEU A 88 -1.82 3.32 14.44
N SER A 89 -1.87 1.99 14.39
CA SER A 89 -1.50 1.14 15.52
C SER A 89 -0.02 1.23 15.88
N ASP A 90 0.82 1.39 14.85
CA ASP A 90 2.26 1.57 15.02
C ASP A 90 2.58 2.89 15.72
N PHE A 91 1.93 3.97 15.28
CA PHE A 91 2.03 5.27 15.92
C PHE A 91 1.74 5.22 17.43
N ASP A 92 0.63 4.58 17.82
CA ASP A 92 0.25 4.46 19.24
C ASP A 92 1.33 3.72 20.05
N THR A 93 2.04 2.78 19.42
CA THR A 93 3.12 2.01 20.05
C THR A 93 4.43 2.81 20.10
N GLU A 94 4.82 3.46 19.02
CA GLU A 94 6.04 4.28 18.93
C GLU A 94 5.98 5.51 19.86
N MET A 95 4.84 6.22 19.91
CA MET A 95 4.64 7.34 20.84
C MET A 95 4.75 6.90 22.31
N LYS A 96 4.12 5.78 22.67
CA LYS A 96 4.21 5.22 24.02
C LYS A 96 5.64 4.84 24.40
N ASN A 97 6.42 4.30 23.46
CA ASN A 97 7.78 3.85 23.70
C ASN A 97 8.80 4.99 23.75
N LEU A 98 8.59 6.08 23.00
CA LEU A 98 9.51 7.21 22.96
C LEU A 98 9.27 8.22 24.11
N GLY A 99 8.18 8.08 24.87
CA GLY A 99 7.82 9.02 25.94
C GLY A 99 7.55 10.44 25.42
N ILE A 100 7.26 10.55 24.12
CA ILE A 100 6.99 11.80 23.43
C ILE A 100 5.49 12.06 23.53
N ASP A 101 5.11 13.09 24.30
CA ASP A 101 3.77 13.68 24.31
C ASP A 101 3.54 14.62 23.09
N GLU A 102 4.56 14.83 22.25
CA GLU A 102 4.53 15.80 21.17
C GLU A 102 3.69 15.35 19.95
N PHE A 103 2.89 16.33 19.53
CA PHE A 103 1.91 16.38 18.45
C PHE A 103 2.01 15.30 17.36
N TRP A 104 0.89 14.59 17.18
CA TRP A 104 0.54 13.75 16.01
C TRP A 104 0.93 14.33 14.65
N VAL A 105 1.06 15.66 14.55
CA VAL A 105 1.45 16.39 13.34
C VAL A 105 2.88 16.04 12.92
N ASP A 106 3.85 16.01 13.82
CA ASP A 106 5.26 15.76 13.47
C ASP A 106 5.48 14.32 12.97
N PHE A 107 4.72 13.38 13.53
CA PHE A 107 4.72 12.01 13.04
C PHE A 107 4.16 11.87 11.62
N ILE A 108 3.11 12.62 11.28
CA ILE A 108 2.56 12.65 9.92
C ILE A 108 3.58 13.23 8.94
N TYR A 109 4.43 14.17 9.38
CA TYR A 109 5.50 14.76 8.58
C TYR A 109 6.72 13.86 8.40
N TRP A 110 6.86 12.77 9.17
CA TRP A 110 7.96 11.84 8.97
C TRP A 110 7.84 11.19 7.59
N SER A 111 8.89 11.25 6.77
CA SER A 111 8.88 10.81 5.37
C SER A 111 8.26 9.42 5.18
N SER A 112 8.65 8.46 6.03
CA SER A 112 8.12 7.09 5.98
C SER A 112 6.63 7.01 6.32
N THR A 113 6.11 7.87 7.19
CA THR A 113 4.68 7.97 7.50
C THR A 113 3.92 8.64 6.36
N HIS A 114 4.43 9.78 5.91
CA HIS A 114 3.79 10.62 4.91
C HIS A 114 3.57 9.86 3.61
N GLU A 115 4.61 9.23 3.07
CA GLU A 115 4.56 8.46 1.82
C GLU A 115 3.56 7.29 1.91
N ARG A 116 3.47 6.63 3.07
CA ARG A 116 2.52 5.54 3.28
C ARG A 116 1.07 6.04 3.35
N LEU A 117 0.84 7.20 3.98
CA LEU A 117 -0.49 7.82 4.01
C LEU A 117 -0.94 8.25 2.60
N GLU A 118 -0.04 8.83 1.81
CA GLU A 118 -0.34 9.17 0.42
C GLU A 118 -0.71 7.92 -0.39
N LEU A 119 0.04 6.83 -0.26
CA LEU A 119 -0.25 5.57 -0.94
C LEU A 119 -1.63 5.03 -0.56
N VAL A 120 -1.98 5.05 0.73
CA VAL A 120 -3.28 4.61 1.24
C VAL A 120 -4.41 5.45 0.63
N ILE A 121 -4.28 6.78 0.67
CA ILE A 121 -5.30 7.69 0.14
C ILE A 121 -5.47 7.47 -1.37
N LEU A 122 -4.35 7.35 -2.10
CA LEU A 122 -4.35 7.08 -3.52
C LEU A 122 -5.00 5.72 -3.82
N GLY A 123 -4.72 4.69 -3.04
CA GLY A 123 -5.35 3.38 -3.13
C GLY A 123 -6.86 3.44 -2.96
N ILE A 124 -7.35 4.13 -1.93
CA ILE A 124 -8.78 4.33 -1.70
C ILE A 124 -9.43 5.05 -2.88
N ILE A 125 -8.84 6.14 -3.35
CA ILE A 125 -9.34 6.93 -4.47
C ILE A 125 -9.42 6.08 -5.74
N ILE A 126 -8.33 5.37 -6.08
CA ILE A 126 -8.26 4.47 -7.24
C ILE A 126 -9.30 3.36 -7.12
N GLY A 127 -9.44 2.74 -5.95
CA GLY A 127 -10.44 1.70 -5.71
C GLY A 127 -11.85 2.20 -6.01
N PHE A 128 -12.21 3.41 -5.56
CA PHE A 128 -13.49 4.03 -5.91
C PHE A 128 -13.63 4.34 -7.40
N PHE A 129 -12.57 4.78 -8.07
CA PHE A 129 -12.60 5.00 -9.52
C PHE A 129 -12.88 3.70 -10.29
N VAL A 130 -12.19 2.62 -9.94
CA VAL A 130 -12.38 1.29 -10.55
C VAL A 130 -13.81 0.80 -10.34
N ILE A 131 -14.38 1.00 -9.14
CA ILE A 131 -15.77 0.63 -8.83
C ILE A 131 -16.77 1.44 -9.68
N LYS A 132 -16.56 2.75 -9.78
CA LYS A 132 -17.52 3.70 -10.37
C LYS A 132 -17.60 3.61 -11.90
N GLU A 133 -16.53 3.24 -12.59
CA GLU A 133 -16.56 3.14 -14.05
C GLU A 133 -17.53 2.02 -14.46
N LYS A 134 -18.66 2.36 -15.11
CA LYS A 134 -19.57 1.34 -15.64
C LYS A 134 -18.91 0.67 -16.84
N GLY A 135 -18.98 -0.66 -16.88
CA GLY A 135 -18.55 -1.44 -18.04
C GLY A 135 -19.31 -0.93 -19.26
N LYS A 136 -18.59 -0.48 -20.28
CA LYS A 136 -19.17 -0.16 -21.58
C LYS A 136 -19.62 -1.43 -22.28
#